data_AF-A0A4Y9ZYC7-F1
#
_entry.id   AF-A0A4Y9ZYC7-F1
#
_cell.length_a   1.000
_cell.length_b   1.000
_cell.length_c   1.000
_cell.angle_alpha   90.00
_cell.angle_beta   90.00
_cell.angle_gamma   90.00
#
_symmetry.space_group_name_H-M   'P 1'
#
loop_
_entity.id
_entity.type
_entity.pdbx_description
1 polymer ?
#
loop_
_entity_poly.entity_id
_entity_poly.type
_entity_poly.pdbx_seq_one_letter_code
_entity_poly.pdbx_strand_id
1 'polypeptide(L)'
;MSRASLEKSDKPQELSDDLEAFFHVLLYHVLRYRTASKQLRLLQGRMQEIFDESVQDEKGFFHGGGGKLHFFRMGFFDAEDIAAILPAPLAGLIEELRDIFNVFYWPKTRRAGPSPEAREAAREKLRSSAYSLALFKAHLNLDGWLHDDPAVDVLPQLLRRNKRTWRM
;
A
#
# COMPACT_ATOMS: atom_id res chain seq x y z
N MET A 1 -8.40 -2.05 4.92
CA MET A 1 -8.25 -1.40 6.24
C MET A 1 -6.97 -0.58 6.25
N SER A 2 -7.10 0.70 6.64
CA SER A 2 -5.97 1.59 6.93
C SER A 2 -5.22 1.13 8.17
N ARG A 3 -3.98 1.58 8.34
CA ARG A 3 -3.21 1.36 9.56
C ARG A 3 -3.80 2.11 10.75
N ALA A 4 -4.29 3.33 10.57
CA ALA A 4 -4.84 4.09 11.70
C ALA A 4 -6.04 3.38 12.35
N SER A 5 -6.89 2.73 11.56
CA SER A 5 -7.97 1.87 12.08
C SER A 5 -7.46 0.61 12.78
N LEU A 6 -6.28 0.09 12.40
CA LEU A 6 -5.65 -1.07 13.04
C LEU A 6 -4.96 -0.70 14.37
N GLU A 7 -4.50 0.54 14.54
CA GLU A 7 -3.88 1.01 15.78
C GLU A 7 -4.90 1.47 16.83
N LYS A 8 -6.07 1.97 16.39
CA LYS A 8 -7.12 2.50 17.26
C LYS A 8 -8.49 2.05 16.78
N SER A 9 -8.97 0.92 17.31
CA SER A 9 -10.29 0.36 16.98
C SER A 9 -11.45 1.32 17.23
N ASP A 10 -11.27 2.24 18.18
CA ASP A 10 -12.33 3.15 18.64
C ASP A 10 -12.31 4.50 17.91
N LYS A 11 -11.37 4.71 16.97
CA LYS A 11 -11.33 5.93 16.14
C LYS A 11 -12.48 5.89 15.13
N PRO A 12 -13.27 6.97 14.97
CA PRO A 12 -14.18 7.09 13.85
C PRO A 12 -13.43 6.93 12.51
N GLN A 13 -14.02 6.15 11.60
CA GLN A 13 -13.51 6.00 10.24
C GLN A 13 -13.54 7.35 9.53
N GLU A 14 -12.40 7.77 8.99
CA GLU A 14 -12.29 8.99 8.18
C GLU A 14 -12.13 8.65 6.69
N LEU A 15 -12.43 9.60 5.81
CA LEU A 15 -12.21 9.42 4.37
C LEU A 15 -10.74 9.10 4.02
N SER A 16 -9.79 9.66 4.77
CA SER A 16 -8.35 9.36 4.63
C SER A 16 -8.05 7.87 4.88
N ASP A 17 -8.78 7.22 5.81
CA ASP A 17 -8.67 5.79 6.09
C ASP A 17 -9.18 4.95 4.89
N ASP A 18 -10.28 5.39 4.28
CA ASP A 18 -10.82 4.74 3.08
C ASP A 18 -9.89 4.88 1.87
N LEU A 19 -9.29 6.06 1.68
CA LEU A 19 -8.31 6.31 0.62
C LEU A 19 -7.04 5.46 0.81
N GLU A 20 -6.55 5.32 2.05
CA GLU A 20 -5.42 4.44 2.36
C GLU A 20 -5.77 2.96 2.08
N ALA A 21 -6.97 2.54 2.48
CA ALA A 21 -7.44 1.18 2.22
C ALA A 21 -7.55 0.91 0.71
N PHE A 22 -8.07 1.85 -0.06
CA PHE A 22 -8.16 1.76 -1.51
C PHE A 22 -6.77 1.68 -2.17
N PHE A 23 -5.81 2.50 -1.72
CA PHE A 23 -4.43 2.41 -2.18
C PHE A 23 -3.84 1.01 -1.95
N HIS A 24 -4.05 0.43 -0.78
CA HIS A 24 -3.58 -0.94 -0.51
C HIS A 24 -4.27 -2.00 -1.38
N VAL A 25 -5.54 -1.82 -1.72
CA VAL A 25 -6.24 -2.72 -2.67
C VAL A 25 -5.62 -2.62 -4.06
N LEU A 26 -5.34 -1.41 -4.54
CA LEU A 26 -4.63 -1.20 -5.80
C LEU A 26 -3.25 -1.88 -5.75
N LEU A 27 -2.44 -1.58 -4.74
CA LEU A 27 -1.10 -2.15 -4.55
C LEU A 27 -1.13 -3.69 -4.56
N TYR A 28 -2.10 -4.28 -3.86
CA TYR A 28 -2.29 -5.73 -3.85
C TYR A 28 -2.54 -6.28 -5.26
N HIS A 29 -3.43 -5.65 -6.02
CA HIS A 29 -3.80 -6.12 -7.35
C HIS A 29 -2.63 -6.01 -8.31
N VAL A 30 -1.93 -4.87 -8.31
CA VAL A 30 -0.80 -4.66 -9.24
C VAL A 30 0.36 -5.59 -8.93
N LEU A 31 0.60 -5.95 -7.67
CA LEU A 31 1.66 -6.89 -7.30
C LEU A 31 1.27 -8.35 -7.52
N ARG A 32 -0.02 -8.69 -7.36
CA ARG A 32 -0.50 -10.08 -7.45
C ARG A 32 -0.77 -10.53 -8.88
N TYR A 33 -1.35 -9.67 -9.70
CA TYR A 33 -1.88 -10.07 -11.01
C TYR A 33 -0.97 -9.70 -12.18
N ARG A 34 0.24 -9.22 -11.90
CA ARG A 34 1.21 -8.84 -12.93
C ARG A 34 2.27 -9.89 -13.08
N THR A 35 2.44 -10.37 -14.30
CA THR A 35 3.44 -11.40 -14.60
C THR A 35 4.86 -10.92 -14.28
N ALA A 36 5.17 -9.65 -14.56
CA ALA A 36 6.46 -9.04 -14.25
C ALA A 36 6.81 -9.08 -12.76
N SER A 37 5.83 -9.04 -11.86
CA SER A 37 6.06 -9.11 -10.41
C SER A 37 6.75 -10.41 -9.97
N LYS A 38 6.70 -11.49 -10.76
CA LYS A 38 7.49 -12.72 -10.51
C LYS A 38 9.00 -12.46 -10.40
N GLN A 39 9.48 -11.36 -10.97
CA GLN A 39 10.89 -10.96 -10.94
C GLN A 39 11.28 -10.34 -9.59
N LEU A 40 10.32 -9.85 -8.80
CA LEU A 40 10.60 -9.31 -7.47
C LEU A 40 10.99 -10.43 -6.52
N ARG A 41 12.26 -10.40 -6.09
CA ARG A 41 12.74 -11.28 -5.02
C ARG A 41 11.91 -11.02 -3.78
N LEU A 42 11.54 -12.11 -3.09
CA LEU A 42 10.75 -12.06 -1.86
C LEU A 42 9.33 -11.50 -2.04
N LEU A 43 8.80 -11.34 -3.26
CA LEU A 43 7.43 -10.84 -3.48
C LEU A 43 6.42 -11.53 -2.58
N GLN A 44 6.44 -12.86 -2.54
CA GLN A 44 5.51 -13.63 -1.71
C GLN A 44 5.65 -13.29 -0.22
N GLY A 45 6.88 -13.20 0.30
CA GLY A 45 7.14 -12.86 1.69
C GLY A 45 6.65 -11.45 2.02
N ARG A 46 6.97 -10.48 1.15
CA ARG A 46 6.50 -9.10 1.31
C ARG A 46 4.99 -8.94 1.19
N MET A 47 4.35 -9.68 0.29
CA MET A 47 2.90 -9.71 0.18
C MET A 47 2.26 -10.30 1.45
N GLN A 48 2.87 -11.33 2.05
CA GLN A 48 2.42 -11.85 3.35
C GLN A 48 2.59 -10.80 4.45
N GLU A 49 3.76 -10.18 4.56
CA GLU A 49 4.06 -9.15 5.57
C GLU A 49 3.13 -7.94 5.46
N ILE A 50 2.82 -7.49 4.23
CA ILE A 50 1.95 -6.32 4.01
C ILE A 50 0.48 -6.66 4.25
N PHE A 51 -0.01 -7.80 3.77
CA PHE A 51 -1.46 -8.06 3.66
C PHE A 51 -2.00 -9.14 4.59
N ASP A 52 -1.19 -10.12 4.99
CA ASP A 52 -1.64 -11.30 5.74
C ASP A 52 -1.05 -11.39 7.16
N GLU A 53 0.01 -10.64 7.47
CA GLU A 53 0.68 -10.69 8.77
C GLU A 53 -0.14 -10.04 9.90
N SER A 54 -0.22 -10.76 11.02
CA SER A 54 -0.69 -10.25 12.29
C SER A 54 0.19 -10.77 13.43
N VAL A 55 0.36 -9.96 14.46
CA VAL A 55 1.18 -10.23 15.64
C VAL A 55 0.24 -10.24 16.84
N GLN A 56 0.28 -11.31 17.63
CA GLN A 56 -0.43 -11.37 18.89
C GLN A 56 0.43 -10.72 20.00
N ASP A 57 -0.14 -9.80 20.77
CA ASP A 57 0.54 -9.22 21.93
C ASP A 57 0.48 -10.13 23.17
N GLU A 58 1.18 -9.74 24.23
CA GLU A 58 1.23 -10.47 25.51
C GLU A 58 -0.14 -10.65 26.18
N LYS A 59 -1.14 -9.83 25.79
CA LYS A 59 -2.51 -9.89 26.29
C LYS A 59 -3.43 -10.72 25.40
N GLY A 60 -2.90 -11.30 24.33
CA GLY A 60 -3.65 -12.13 23.39
C GLY A 60 -4.35 -11.36 22.27
N PHE A 61 -4.19 -10.03 22.17
CA PHE A 61 -4.80 -9.24 21.09
C PHE A 61 -3.97 -9.32 19.81
N PHE A 62 -4.64 -9.49 18.68
CA PHE A 62 -3.99 -9.49 17.37
C PHE A 62 -3.91 -8.08 16.80
N HIS A 63 -2.69 -7.69 16.43
CA HIS A 63 -2.34 -6.43 15.79
C HIS A 63 -1.88 -6.69 14.35
N GLY A 64 -2.24 -5.82 13.43
CA GLY A 64 -1.85 -5.93 12.02
C GLY A 64 -1.21 -4.66 11.48
N GLY A 65 -0.82 -4.68 10.20
CA GLY A 65 -0.39 -3.48 9.47
C GLY A 65 1.07 -3.05 9.70
N GLY A 66 1.89 -3.93 10.29
CA GLY A 66 3.35 -3.75 10.36
C GLY A 66 3.97 -3.61 8.97
N GLY A 67 3.67 -4.53 8.05
CA GLY A 67 4.18 -4.46 6.68
C GLY A 67 3.62 -3.28 5.87
N LYS A 68 2.36 -2.89 6.09
CA LYS A 68 1.77 -1.67 5.47
C LYS A 68 2.53 -0.40 5.85
N LEU A 69 2.87 -0.26 7.13
CA LEU A 69 3.70 0.85 7.60
C LEU A 69 5.08 0.81 6.97
N HIS A 70 5.69 -0.38 6.91
CA HIS A 70 7.00 -0.54 6.34
C HIS A 70 7.01 -0.18 4.85
N PHE A 71 5.95 -0.54 4.12
CA PHE A 71 5.72 -0.08 2.75
C PHE A 71 5.65 1.45 2.68
N PHE A 72 4.79 2.13 3.44
CA PHE A 72 4.73 3.60 3.39
C PHE A 72 6.03 4.29 3.80
N ARG A 73 6.86 3.65 4.63
CA ARG A 73 8.19 4.15 5.04
C ARG A 73 9.30 3.90 4.02
N MET A 74 8.97 3.49 2.80
CA MET A 74 9.94 3.11 1.76
C MET A 74 10.83 1.93 2.19
N GLY A 75 10.31 1.04 3.03
CA GLY A 75 11.03 -0.13 3.52
C GLY A 75 10.78 -1.40 2.69
N PHE A 76 9.69 -1.44 1.91
CA PHE A 76 9.41 -2.53 0.95
C PHE A 76 9.18 -1.95 -0.44
N PHE A 77 9.78 -2.57 -1.45
CA PHE A 77 9.70 -2.15 -2.85
C PHE A 77 10.10 -0.68 -3.00
N ASP A 78 11.38 -0.44 -3.22
CA ASP A 78 11.81 0.93 -3.54
C ASP A 78 11.30 1.35 -4.94
N ALA A 79 11.58 2.59 -5.32
CA ALA A 79 11.15 3.10 -6.62
C ALA A 79 11.74 2.30 -7.79
N GLU A 80 12.93 1.71 -7.63
CA GLU A 80 13.58 0.89 -8.66
C GLU A 80 12.86 -0.46 -8.80
N ASP A 81 12.54 -1.12 -7.69
CA ASP A 81 11.73 -2.34 -7.67
C ASP A 81 10.37 -2.12 -8.37
N ILE A 82 9.68 -1.02 -8.04
CA ILE A 82 8.38 -0.68 -8.62
C ILE A 82 8.49 -0.38 -10.11
N ALA A 83 9.48 0.41 -10.52
CA ALA A 83 9.71 0.74 -11.94
C ALA A 83 10.13 -0.47 -12.78
N ALA A 84 10.81 -1.46 -12.19
CA ALA A 84 11.22 -2.67 -12.88
C ALA A 84 10.04 -3.59 -13.25
N ILE A 85 8.93 -3.54 -12.50
CA ILE A 85 7.80 -4.45 -12.69
C ILE A 85 6.50 -3.77 -13.11
N LEU A 86 6.44 -2.45 -13.13
CA LEU A 86 5.29 -1.69 -13.59
C LEU A 86 5.63 -0.78 -14.77
N PRO A 87 4.71 -0.58 -15.75
CA PRO A 87 4.89 0.41 -16.78
C PRO A 87 4.91 1.78 -16.12
N ALA A 88 5.66 2.71 -16.72
CA ALA A 88 5.95 4.01 -16.14
C ALA A 88 4.72 4.77 -15.60
N PRO A 89 3.56 4.79 -16.29
CA PRO A 89 2.37 5.46 -15.75
C PRO A 89 1.84 4.85 -14.44
N LEU A 90 1.87 3.52 -14.32
CA LEU A 90 1.40 2.87 -13.11
C LEU A 90 2.43 2.97 -11.97
N ALA A 91 3.72 2.88 -12.28
CA ALA A 91 4.79 3.12 -11.31
C ALA A 91 4.68 4.53 -10.71
N GLY A 92 4.53 5.54 -11.56
CA GLY A 92 4.34 6.93 -11.14
C GLY A 92 3.10 7.12 -10.27
N LEU A 93 1.96 6.54 -10.67
CA LEU A 93 0.73 6.59 -9.87
C LEU A 93 0.93 5.99 -8.47
N ILE A 94 1.58 4.83 -8.36
CA ILE A 94 1.80 4.16 -7.07
C ILE A 94 2.71 5.01 -6.17
N GLU A 95 3.80 5.55 -6.71
CA GLU A 95 4.74 6.37 -5.94
C GLU A 95 4.09 7.71 -5.51
N GLU A 96 3.37 8.39 -6.39
CA GLU A 96 2.68 9.64 -6.02
C GLU A 96 1.61 9.43 -4.94
N LEU A 97 0.84 8.34 -5.02
CA LEU A 97 -0.12 8.00 -3.97
C LEU A 97 0.59 7.64 -2.66
N ARG A 98 1.69 6.88 -2.74
CA ARG A 98 2.50 6.47 -1.59
C ARG A 98 3.10 7.67 -0.86
N ASP A 99 3.58 8.67 -1.60
CA ASP A 99 4.19 9.87 -1.05
C ASP A 99 3.24 10.68 -0.16
N ILE A 100 1.95 10.72 -0.52
CA ILE A 100 0.92 11.38 0.31
C ILE A 100 0.91 10.76 1.71
N PHE A 101 0.97 9.43 1.79
CA PHE A 101 0.92 8.70 3.05
C PHE A 101 2.27 8.63 3.77
N ASN A 102 3.38 8.62 3.04
CA ASN A 102 4.74 8.61 3.59
C ASN A 102 4.94 9.77 4.60
N VAL A 103 4.39 10.95 4.28
CA VAL A 103 4.44 12.14 5.14
C VAL A 103 3.89 11.90 6.55
N PHE A 104 2.82 11.10 6.67
CA PHE A 104 2.21 10.76 7.96
C PHE A 104 2.94 9.64 8.69
N TYR A 105 3.52 8.72 7.93
CA TYR A 105 4.19 7.53 8.47
C TYR A 105 5.69 7.70 8.66
N TRP A 106 6.25 8.89 8.39
CA TRP A 106 7.68 9.15 8.51
C TRP A 106 8.23 8.75 9.90
N PRO A 107 9.36 8.02 9.96
CA PRO A 107 9.94 7.60 11.23
C PRO A 107 10.32 8.79 12.10
N LYS A 108 9.77 8.86 13.33
CA LYS A 108 10.13 9.90 14.33
C LYS A 108 11.61 9.89 14.71
N THR A 109 12.32 8.79 14.45
CA THR A 109 13.75 8.62 14.74
C THR A 109 14.66 9.32 13.72
N ARG A 110 14.15 9.78 12.57
CA ARG A 110 14.95 10.49 11.56
C ARG A 110 14.94 12.00 11.84
N ARG A 111 16.14 12.62 11.86
CA ARG A 111 16.35 14.04 12.23
C ARG A 111 15.65 15.04 11.32
N ALA A 112 15.51 14.74 10.03
CA ALA A 112 14.75 15.55 9.09
C ALA A 112 13.45 14.81 8.75
N GLY A 113 12.35 15.23 9.36
CA GLY A 113 11.01 14.77 9.00
C GLY A 113 10.28 15.77 8.12
N PRO A 114 9.11 15.39 7.57
CA PRO A 114 8.24 16.30 6.86
C PRO A 114 7.90 17.51 7.73
N SER A 115 7.96 18.70 7.14
CA SER A 115 7.61 19.94 7.84
C SER A 115 6.11 19.96 8.19
N PRO A 116 5.69 20.82 9.13
CA PRO A 116 4.27 21.04 9.41
C PRO A 116 3.47 21.39 8.14
N GLU A 117 4.04 22.20 7.25
CA GLU A 117 3.42 22.62 5.99
C GLU A 117 3.25 21.43 5.04
N ALA A 118 4.25 20.55 4.93
CA ALA A 118 4.15 19.33 4.13
C ALA A 118 3.04 18.40 4.64
N ARG A 119 2.90 18.28 5.96
CA ARG A 119 1.81 17.50 6.58
C ARG A 119 0.45 18.10 6.31
N GLU A 120 0.31 19.42 6.40
CA GLU A 120 -0.96 20.10 6.12
C GLU A 120 -1.34 19.97 4.65
N ALA A 121 -0.37 20.14 3.74
CA ALA A 121 -0.59 19.92 2.31
C ALA A 121 -1.04 18.48 2.01
N ALA A 122 -0.45 17.48 2.67
CA ALA A 122 -0.88 16.09 2.54
C ALA A 122 -2.29 15.86 3.11
N ARG A 123 -2.67 16.53 4.21
CA ARG A 123 -4.03 16.44 4.76
C ARG A 123 -5.07 17.01 3.79
N GLU A 124 -4.78 18.16 3.20
CA GLU A 124 -5.71 18.79 2.26
C GLU A 124 -5.92 17.90 1.02
N LYS A 125 -4.85 17.23 0.53
CA LYS A 125 -4.97 16.22 -0.54
C LYS A 125 -5.88 15.04 -0.19
N LEU A 126 -5.94 14.66 1.09
CA LEU A 126 -6.76 13.54 1.59
C LEU A 126 -8.16 13.98 2.07
N ARG A 127 -8.48 15.27 2.01
CA ARG A 127 -9.77 15.82 2.46
C ARG A 127 -10.94 15.41 1.56
N SER A 128 -10.65 15.07 0.31
CA SER A 128 -11.61 14.54 -0.64
C SER A 128 -10.94 13.51 -1.57
N SER A 129 -11.74 12.75 -2.32
CA SER A 129 -11.21 11.85 -3.35
C SER A 129 -10.75 12.59 -4.62
N ALA A 130 -10.99 13.90 -4.73
CA ALA A 130 -10.73 14.67 -5.95
C ALA A 130 -9.25 14.64 -6.37
N TYR A 131 -8.33 14.76 -5.41
CA TYR A 131 -6.89 14.70 -5.70
C TYR A 131 -6.48 13.33 -6.23
N SER A 132 -6.92 12.26 -5.55
CA SER A 132 -6.66 10.88 -6.00
C SER A 132 -7.23 10.66 -7.40
N LEU A 133 -8.50 11.04 -7.64
CA LEU A 133 -9.12 10.93 -8.96
C LEU A 133 -8.38 11.70 -10.05
N ALA A 134 -7.86 12.89 -9.73
CA ALA A 134 -7.04 13.67 -10.65
C ALA A 134 -5.73 12.93 -11.00
N LEU A 135 -5.06 12.33 -10.02
CA LEU A 135 -3.87 11.51 -10.27
C LEU A 135 -4.18 10.32 -11.18
N PHE A 136 -5.25 9.57 -10.90
CA PHE A 136 -5.67 8.47 -11.76
C PHE A 136 -5.92 8.93 -13.19
N LYS A 137 -6.68 10.02 -13.37
CA LYS A 137 -6.95 10.57 -14.70
C LYS A 137 -5.68 11.01 -15.41
N ALA A 138 -4.74 11.65 -14.71
CA ALA A 138 -3.48 12.07 -15.31
C ALA A 138 -2.68 10.86 -15.81
N HIS A 139 -2.46 9.87 -14.94
CA HIS A 139 -1.66 8.67 -15.26
C HIS A 139 -2.33 7.76 -16.30
N LEU A 140 -3.66 7.64 -16.31
CA LEU A 140 -4.39 6.89 -17.33
C LEU A 140 -4.28 7.50 -18.73
N ASN A 141 -3.97 8.79 -18.85
CA ASN A 141 -3.78 9.48 -20.13
C ASN A 141 -2.31 9.51 -20.60
N LEU A 142 -1.38 8.96 -19.82
CA LEU A 142 0.03 8.88 -20.23
C LEU A 142 0.25 7.71 -21.21
N ASP A 143 1.23 7.88 -22.10
CA ASP A 143 1.71 6.78 -22.94
C ASP A 143 2.49 5.73 -22.13
N GLY A 144 2.65 4.54 -22.70
CA GLY A 144 3.45 3.45 -22.11
C GLY A 144 2.65 2.42 -21.32
N TRP A 145 1.31 2.48 -21.35
CA TRP A 145 0.47 1.36 -20.92
C TRP A 145 0.67 0.15 -21.83
N LEU A 146 0.66 -1.03 -21.22
CA LEU A 146 0.72 -2.29 -21.94
C LEU A 146 -0.67 -2.65 -22.46
N HIS A 147 -0.78 -2.96 -23.75
CA HIS A 147 -2.06 -3.33 -24.37
C HIS A 147 -2.43 -4.81 -24.17
N ASP A 148 -1.44 -5.69 -24.01
CA ASP A 148 -1.61 -7.15 -23.88
C ASP A 148 -0.94 -7.70 -22.61
N ASP A 149 -1.27 -7.12 -21.46
CA ASP A 149 -0.77 -7.57 -20.14
C ASP A 149 -1.86 -8.35 -19.39
N PRO A 150 -1.94 -9.68 -19.56
CA PRO A 150 -2.99 -10.47 -18.92
C PRO A 150 -2.82 -10.47 -17.41
N ALA A 151 -3.93 -10.34 -16.70
CA ALA A 151 -3.98 -10.50 -15.25
C ALA A 151 -3.70 -11.96 -14.86
N VAL A 152 -2.44 -12.28 -14.53
CA VAL A 152 -2.01 -13.62 -14.11
C VAL A 152 -1.76 -13.61 -12.62
N ASP A 153 -2.49 -14.43 -11.86
CA ASP A 153 -2.24 -14.60 -10.43
C ASP A 153 -0.87 -15.26 -10.19
N VAL A 154 0.10 -14.47 -9.74
CA VAL A 154 1.47 -14.95 -9.48
C VAL A 154 1.63 -15.51 -8.06
N LEU A 155 0.59 -15.44 -7.22
CA LEU A 155 0.59 -15.91 -5.82
C LEU A 155 -0.65 -16.77 -5.50
N PRO A 156 -0.88 -17.89 -6.23
CA PRO A 156 -2.08 -18.71 -6.06
C PRO A 156 -2.17 -19.36 -4.66
N GLN A 157 -1.04 -19.54 -3.97
CA GLN A 157 -0.97 -20.17 -2.66
C GLN A 157 -1.39 -19.28 -1.48
N LEU A 158 -1.38 -17.96 -1.60
CA LEU A 158 -1.82 -17.08 -0.50
C LEU A 158 -3.31 -17.27 -0.18
N LEU A 159 -4.15 -17.55 -1.19
CA LEU A 159 -5.57 -17.86 -0.99
C LEU A 159 -5.81 -19.16 -0.21
N ARG A 160 -4.89 -20.12 -0.27
CA ARG A 160 -5.09 -21.45 0.32
C ARG A 160 -4.87 -21.45 1.84
N ARG A 161 -4.09 -20.51 2.38
CA ARG A 161 -3.75 -20.46 3.81
C ARG A 161 -4.83 -19.82 4.69
N ASN A 162 -5.73 -19.00 4.14
CA ASN A 162 -6.86 -18.40 4.86
C ASN A 162 -7.97 -19.39 5.25
N LYS A 163 -7.82 -20.69 4.97
CA LYS A 163 -8.70 -21.76 5.47
C LYS A 163 -8.27 -22.33 6.84
N ARG A 164 -7.43 -21.64 7.61
CA ARG A 164 -7.15 -22.05 9.00
C ARG A 164 -8.36 -21.75 9.87
N THR A 165 -9.10 -22.83 10.12
CA THR A 165 -10.14 -23.03 11.13
C THR A 165 -10.07 -22.08 12.32
N TRP A 166 -11.00 -21.13 12.36
CA TRP A 166 -11.50 -20.59 13.62
C TRP A 166 -12.33 -21.70 14.28
N ARG A 167 -11.72 -22.48 15.17
CA ARG A 167 -12.52 -23.24 16.14
C ARG A 167 -12.83 -22.27 17.27
N MET A 168 -14.10 -21.86 17.33
CA MET A 168 -14.70 -21.23 18.51
C MET A 168 -14.62 -22.17 19.71
#